data_AF-A0A917XQA2-F1
#
_entry.id   AF-A0A917XQA2-F1
#
_cell.length_a   1.000
_cell.length_b   1.000
_cell.length_c   1.000
_cell.angle_alpha   90.00
_cell.angle_beta   90.00
_cell.angle_gamma   90.00
#
_symmetry.space_group_name_H-M   'P 1'
#
loop_
_entity.id
_entity.type
_entity.pdbx_description
1 polymer ?
#
loop_
_entity_poly.entity_id
_entity_poly.type
_entity_poly.pdbx_seq_one_letter_code
_entity_poly.pdbx_strand_id
1 'polypeptide(L)'
;MAHRATPGRDRLLAPAGILEFSDDLRSADVGPLQDFLAARLGEIARAQPEGTDARWAAEHLAHTIAAACRDLDDALVSWEIELTEGDIHRPGLVQDLRQSLAAGWNRLAGTAQRFAGHPDHLARWRPLRYLSIGHAEFVEQGLGDETDAGILHCADPDHDG
;
A
#
# COMPACT_ATOMS: atom_id res chain seq x y z
N MET A 1 -6.46 -32.47 -33.86
CA MET A 1 -6.97 -32.44 -32.47
C MET A 1 -5.87 -31.92 -31.56
N ALA A 2 -5.98 -30.66 -31.13
CA ALA A 2 -5.04 -30.06 -30.17
C ALA A 2 -5.86 -29.69 -28.93
N HIS A 3 -5.70 -30.47 -27.86
CA HIS A 3 -6.22 -30.13 -26.54
C HIS A 3 -5.53 -28.86 -26.05
N ARG A 4 -6.24 -27.73 -26.06
CA ARG A 4 -5.86 -26.59 -25.22
C ARG A 4 -6.10 -27.02 -23.78
N ALA A 5 -5.02 -27.30 -23.06
CA ALA A 5 -5.05 -27.47 -21.62
C ALA A 5 -5.51 -26.15 -21.00
N THR A 6 -6.74 -26.13 -20.50
CA THR A 6 -7.24 -25.07 -19.62
C THR A 6 -6.33 -25.03 -18.41
N PRO A 7 -5.66 -23.91 -18.09
CA PRO A 7 -4.89 -23.83 -16.86
C PRO A 7 -5.84 -24.06 -15.69
N GLY A 8 -5.50 -25.03 -14.83
CA GLY A 8 -6.34 -25.45 -13.71
C GLY A 8 -6.72 -24.27 -12.81
N ARG A 9 -7.97 -24.31 -12.33
CA ARG A 9 -8.58 -23.36 -11.39
C ARG A 9 -7.75 -23.09 -10.12
N ASP A 10 -6.75 -23.92 -9.83
CA ASP A 10 -5.81 -23.74 -8.71
C ASP A 10 -4.87 -22.53 -8.85
N ARG A 11 -4.85 -21.84 -10.00
CA ARG A 11 -4.12 -20.56 -10.19
C ARG A 11 -4.96 -19.29 -10.05
N LEU A 12 -6.27 -19.40 -9.80
CA LEU A 12 -7.21 -18.27 -9.71
C LEU A 12 -7.60 -17.90 -8.27
N LEU A 13 -6.91 -18.45 -7.27
CA LEU A 13 -6.92 -17.87 -5.94
C LEU A 13 -5.72 -16.93 -5.89
N ALA A 14 -5.94 -15.62 -6.00
CA ALA A 14 -4.96 -14.69 -5.48
C ALA A 14 -4.69 -15.14 -4.04
N PRO A 15 -3.47 -15.59 -3.70
CA PRO A 15 -3.17 -16.10 -2.36
C PRO A 15 -3.66 -15.08 -1.34
N ALA A 16 -4.17 -15.50 -0.19
CA ALA A 16 -4.49 -14.58 0.91
C ALA A 16 -3.33 -13.61 1.21
N GLY A 17 -2.09 -14.03 0.92
CA GLY A 17 -0.91 -13.16 0.77
C GLY A 17 -0.82 -12.36 -0.54
N ILE A 18 -1.91 -11.86 -1.08
CA ILE A 18 -2.04 -10.78 -2.08
C ILE A 18 -3.12 -9.80 -1.57
N LEU A 19 -4.13 -10.32 -0.86
CA LEU A 19 -5.19 -9.55 -0.20
C LEU A 19 -4.79 -8.96 1.16
N GLU A 20 -3.88 -9.59 1.92
CA GLU A 20 -3.17 -8.94 3.05
C GLU A 20 -2.29 -7.76 2.59
N PHE A 21 -2.20 -7.56 1.27
CA PHE A 21 -1.36 -6.61 0.58
C PHE A 21 -2.13 -5.70 -0.38
N SER A 22 -3.46 -5.63 -0.19
CA SER A 22 -4.31 -4.53 -0.68
C SER A 22 -3.84 -3.21 -0.07
N ASP A 23 -3.86 -2.15 -0.86
CA ASP A 23 -3.30 -0.83 -0.56
C ASP A 23 -4.11 0.00 0.44
N ASP A 24 -4.64 -0.63 1.49
CA ASP A 24 -5.38 0.00 2.57
C ASP A 24 -4.43 0.50 3.66
N LEU A 25 -3.45 1.32 3.28
CA LEU A 25 -2.58 1.97 4.26
C LEU A 25 -3.46 2.86 5.16
N ARG A 26 -3.50 2.56 6.46
CA ARG A 26 -4.24 3.32 7.48
C ARG A 26 -3.27 4.04 8.41
N SER A 27 -3.75 5.10 9.08
CA SER A 27 -3.00 5.76 10.16
C SER A 27 -2.49 4.74 11.21
N ALA A 28 -3.30 3.72 11.52
CA ALA A 28 -2.93 2.65 12.45
C ALA A 28 -1.69 1.84 12.04
N ASP A 29 -1.29 1.88 10.77
CA ASP A 29 -0.12 1.15 10.25
C ASP A 29 1.19 1.93 10.41
N VAL A 30 1.10 3.26 10.56
CA VAL A 30 2.26 4.15 10.69
C VAL A 30 2.88 4.03 12.09
N GLY A 31 2.05 3.93 13.13
CA GLY A 31 2.49 3.84 14.53
C GLY A 31 3.54 2.75 14.78
N PRO A 32 3.27 1.46 14.45
CA PRO A 32 4.25 0.39 14.63
C PRO A 32 5.56 0.60 13.87
N LEU A 33 5.49 1.16 12.66
CA LEU A 33 6.68 1.48 11.86
C LEU A 33 7.49 2.61 12.49
N GLN A 34 6.81 3.65 12.99
CA GLN A 34 7.43 4.77 13.71
C GLN A 34 8.17 4.28 14.96
N ASP A 35 7.53 3.48 15.80
CA ASP A 35 8.13 2.97 17.03
C ASP A 35 9.38 2.13 16.74
N PHE A 36 9.30 1.26 15.72
CA PHE A 36 10.43 0.46 15.28
C PHE A 36 11.59 1.34 14.80
N LEU A 37 11.33 2.28 13.89
CA LEU A 37 12.36 3.18 13.35
C LEU A 37 12.97 4.07 14.44
N ALA A 38 12.16 4.57 15.38
CA ALA A 38 12.63 5.35 16.52
C ALA A 38 13.58 4.53 17.40
N ALA A 39 13.23 3.27 17.68
CA ALA A 39 14.09 2.38 18.45
C ALA A 39 15.42 2.12 17.72
N ARG A 40 15.38 1.74 16.43
CA ARG A 40 16.58 1.38 15.67
C ARG A 40 17.51 2.58 15.44
N LEU A 41 16.96 3.74 15.07
CA LEU A 41 17.76 4.94 14.84
C LEU A 41 18.29 5.51 16.17
N GLY A 42 17.53 5.38 17.26
CA GLY A 42 17.98 5.72 18.60
C GLY A 42 19.14 4.85 19.10
N GLU A 43 19.17 3.56 18.74
CA GLU A 43 20.32 2.70 19.02
C GLU A 43 21.57 3.13 18.25
N ILE A 44 21.43 3.47 16.96
CA ILE A 44 22.54 4.00 16.14
C ILE A 44 23.11 5.27 16.77
N ALA A 45 22.24 6.20 17.19
CA ALA A 45 22.67 7.43 17.85
C ALA A 45 23.41 7.15 19.17
N ARG A 46 22.89 6.25 20.01
CA ARG A 46 23.50 5.86 21.28
C ARG A 46 24.83 5.10 21.13
N ALA A 47 25.04 4.44 20.01
CA ALA A 47 26.31 3.78 19.71
C ALA A 47 27.44 4.79 19.39
N GLN A 48 27.10 6.05 19.08
CA GLN A 48 28.08 7.09 18.81
C GLN A 48 28.53 7.80 20.10
N PRO A 49 29.83 8.14 20.22
CA PRO A 49 30.33 8.91 21.35
C PRO A 49 29.66 10.29 21.46
N GLU A 50 29.46 10.74 22.69
CA GLU A 50 28.88 12.06 22.98
C GLU A 50 29.71 13.20 22.40
N GLY A 51 29.04 14.23 21.89
CA GLY A 51 29.67 15.42 21.33
C GLY A 51 30.32 15.25 19.95
N THR A 52 30.11 14.12 19.28
CA THR A 52 30.65 13.90 17.92
C THR A 52 29.65 14.30 16.84
N ASP A 53 30.17 14.75 15.69
CA ASP A 53 29.37 15.01 14.49
C ASP A 53 28.60 13.77 14.03
N ALA A 54 29.18 12.57 14.24
CA ALA A 54 28.54 11.31 13.93
C ALA A 54 27.28 11.08 14.79
N ARG A 55 27.35 11.40 16.09
CA ARG A 55 26.18 11.34 16.96
C ARG A 55 25.14 12.38 16.56
N TRP A 56 25.54 13.62 16.31
CA TRP A 56 24.64 14.66 15.84
C TRP A 56 23.92 14.25 14.55
N ALA A 57 24.64 13.70 13.58
CA ALA A 57 24.07 13.24 12.32
C ALA A 57 23.07 12.08 12.52
N ALA A 58 23.38 11.14 13.42
CA ALA A 58 22.48 10.04 13.74
C ALA A 58 21.20 10.51 14.45
N GLU A 59 21.32 11.42 15.42
CA GLU A 59 20.17 12.06 16.10
C GLU A 59 19.32 12.88 15.12
N HIS A 60 19.96 13.62 14.22
CA HIS A 60 19.28 14.40 13.19
C HIS A 60 18.53 13.51 12.18
N LEU A 61 19.12 12.38 11.78
CA LEU A 61 18.46 11.38 10.95
C LEU A 61 17.24 10.79 11.67
N ALA A 62 17.37 10.42 12.95
CA ALA A 62 16.25 9.92 13.76
C ALA A 62 15.10 10.94 13.81
N HIS A 63 15.42 12.22 14.04
CA HIS A 63 14.43 13.30 14.06
C HIS A 63 13.73 13.50 12.70
N THR A 64 14.50 13.45 11.61
CA THR A 64 13.97 13.60 10.25
C THR A 64 13.03 12.45 9.88
N ILE A 65 13.37 11.22 10.26
CA ILE A 65 12.50 10.05 10.04
C ILE A 65 11.24 10.14 10.90
N ALA A 66 11.35 10.56 12.17
CA ALA A 66 10.19 10.76 13.03
C ALA A 66 9.24 11.84 12.49
N ALA A 67 9.77 12.93 11.93
CA ALA A 67 8.97 13.94 11.23
C ALA A 67 8.24 13.35 10.02
N ALA A 68 8.95 12.59 9.18
CA ALA A 68 8.35 11.95 8.02
C ALA A 68 7.24 10.93 8.37
N CYS A 69 7.34 10.22 9.51
CA CYS A 69 6.25 9.38 10.01
C CYS A 69 5.01 10.21 10.36
N ARG A 70 5.16 11.34 11.05
CA ARG A 70 4.04 12.24 11.38
C ARG A 70 3.41 12.85 10.14
N ASP A 71 4.22 13.32 9.19
CA ASP A 71 3.73 13.89 7.94
C ASP A 71 2.91 12.85 7.13
N LEU A 72 3.33 11.58 7.15
CA LEU A 72 2.59 10.50 6.52
C LEU A 72 1.26 10.22 7.24
N ASP A 73 1.26 10.20 8.57
CA ASP A 73 0.06 9.99 9.38
C ASP A 73 -0.98 11.11 9.15
N ASP A 74 -0.54 12.37 9.16
CA ASP A 74 -1.37 13.54 8.87
C ASP A 74 -1.96 13.48 7.45
N ALA A 75 -1.17 13.02 6.47
CA ALA A 75 -1.64 12.82 5.10
C ALA A 75 -2.68 11.69 5.00
N LEU A 76 -2.57 10.63 5.80
CA LEU A 76 -3.54 9.54 5.86
C LEU A 76 -4.86 9.99 6.49
N VAL A 77 -4.79 10.77 7.56
CA VAL A 77 -5.99 11.38 8.17
C VAL A 77 -6.68 12.32 7.18
N SER A 78 -5.90 13.16 6.48
CA SER A 78 -6.43 14.06 5.44
C SER A 78 -7.09 13.28 4.31
N TRP A 79 -6.48 12.17 3.87
CA TRP A 79 -7.02 11.27 2.87
C TRP A 79 -8.35 10.63 3.30
N GLU A 80 -8.47 10.16 4.54
CA GLU A 80 -9.72 9.59 5.06
C GLU A 80 -10.86 10.61 5.11
N ILE A 81 -10.57 11.87 5.45
CA ILE A 81 -11.54 12.98 5.42
C ILE A 81 -12.01 13.25 3.99
N GLU A 82 -11.07 13.42 3.05
CA GLU A 82 -11.38 13.74 1.65
C GLU A 82 -12.16 12.63 0.94
N LEU A 83 -11.91 11.36 1.28
CA LEU A 83 -12.70 10.24 0.77
C LEU A 83 -14.14 10.21 1.30
N THR A 84 -14.35 10.70 2.52
CA THR A 84 -15.67 10.66 3.18
C THR A 84 -16.51 11.88 2.82
N GLU A 85 -15.89 13.05 2.75
CA GLU A 85 -16.59 14.33 2.60
C GLU A 85 -16.53 14.87 1.16
N GLY A 86 -15.41 14.64 0.45
CA GLY A 86 -15.17 15.05 -0.94
C GLY A 86 -15.11 16.58 -1.15
N ASP A 87 -13.98 17.11 -1.60
CA ASP A 87 -13.89 18.52 -2.00
C ASP A 87 -14.04 18.73 -3.52
N ILE A 88 -15.22 19.18 -3.94
CA ILE A 88 -15.51 19.54 -5.35
C ILE A 88 -14.67 20.72 -5.86
N HIS A 89 -14.08 21.52 -4.98
CA HIS A 89 -13.27 22.69 -5.35
C HIS A 89 -11.79 22.37 -5.56
N ARG A 90 -11.37 21.13 -5.26
CA ARG A 90 -9.99 20.67 -5.47
C ARG A 90 -9.93 19.40 -6.34
N PRO A 91 -10.31 19.51 -7.62
CA PRO A 91 -10.16 18.40 -8.55
C PRO A 91 -8.68 18.00 -8.65
N GLY A 92 -8.34 16.79 -8.21
CA GLY A 92 -6.97 16.26 -8.21
C GLY A 92 -6.35 16.09 -6.82
N LEU A 93 -6.90 16.68 -5.76
CA LEU A 93 -6.37 16.55 -4.40
C LEU A 93 -6.23 15.09 -3.96
N VAL A 94 -7.23 14.26 -4.27
CA VAL A 94 -7.19 12.81 -4.05
C VAL A 94 -5.99 12.19 -4.77
N GLN A 95 -5.78 12.49 -6.06
CA GLN A 95 -4.66 11.91 -6.79
C GLN A 95 -3.29 12.39 -6.25
N ASP A 96 -3.18 13.64 -5.79
CA ASP A 96 -1.96 14.19 -5.18
C ASP A 96 -1.67 13.55 -3.82
N LEU A 97 -2.68 13.43 -2.96
CA LEU A 97 -2.58 12.74 -1.67
C LEU A 97 -2.15 11.30 -1.88
N ARG A 98 -2.76 10.59 -2.82
CA ARG A 98 -2.41 9.20 -3.16
C ARG A 98 -0.93 9.05 -3.54
N GLN A 99 -0.41 9.95 -4.37
CA GLN A 99 1.01 9.93 -4.76
C GLN A 99 1.93 10.29 -3.59
N SER A 100 1.56 11.28 -2.79
CA SER A 100 2.31 11.70 -1.60
C SER A 100 2.40 10.58 -0.57
N LEU A 101 1.29 9.92 -0.27
CA LEU A 101 1.19 8.76 0.60
C LEU A 101 2.10 7.61 0.12
N ALA A 102 2.09 7.34 -1.19
CA ALA A 102 2.94 6.31 -1.79
C ALA A 102 4.42 6.61 -1.60
N ALA A 103 4.81 7.85 -1.90
CA ALA A 103 6.19 8.28 -1.76
C ALA A 103 6.64 8.25 -0.29
N GLY A 104 5.80 8.75 0.62
CA GLY A 104 6.05 8.78 2.06
C GLY A 104 6.23 7.39 2.66
N TRP A 105 5.27 6.49 2.43
CA TRP A 105 5.35 5.11 2.90
C TRP A 105 6.57 4.38 2.32
N ASN A 106 6.78 4.46 1.00
CA ASN A 106 7.88 3.75 0.35
C ASN A 106 9.25 4.19 0.86
N ARG A 107 9.39 5.48 1.18
CA ARG A 107 10.61 6.00 1.80
C ARG A 107 10.84 5.39 3.19
N LEU A 108 9.83 5.40 4.06
CA LEU A 108 9.94 4.86 5.43
C LEU A 108 10.12 3.35 5.45
N ALA A 109 9.37 2.62 4.63
CA ALA A 109 9.53 1.18 4.44
C ALA A 109 10.93 0.83 3.90
N GLY A 110 11.46 1.64 2.98
CA GLY A 110 12.83 1.51 2.48
C GLY A 110 13.89 1.73 3.58
N THR A 111 13.63 2.63 4.52
CA THR A 111 14.48 2.79 5.71
C THR A 111 14.36 1.57 6.64
N ALA A 112 13.16 1.07 6.89
CA ALA A 112 12.95 -0.11 7.75
C ALA A 112 13.62 -1.37 7.19
N GLN A 113 13.64 -1.54 5.87
CA GLN A 113 14.34 -2.65 5.21
C GLN A 113 15.85 -2.69 5.49
N ARG A 114 16.47 -1.57 5.89
CA ARG A 114 17.88 -1.58 6.35
C ARG A 114 18.07 -2.40 7.63
N PHE A 115 16.98 -2.69 8.33
CA PHE A 115 16.91 -3.49 9.55
C PHE A 115 16.16 -4.81 9.34
N ALA A 116 16.05 -5.31 8.10
CA ALA A 116 15.30 -6.53 7.78
C ALA A 116 15.77 -7.80 8.53
N GLY A 117 17.01 -7.80 9.04
CA GLY A 117 17.53 -8.90 9.88
C GLY A 117 17.14 -8.80 11.36
N HIS A 118 16.44 -7.76 11.79
CA HIS A 118 16.02 -7.59 13.18
C HIS A 118 14.77 -8.44 13.48
N PRO A 119 14.66 -9.12 14.64
CA PRO A 119 13.50 -9.96 14.97
C PRO A 119 12.17 -9.21 14.97
N ASP A 120 12.19 -7.93 15.37
CA ASP A 120 10.98 -7.09 15.40
C ASP A 120 10.64 -6.49 14.02
N HIS A 121 11.42 -6.77 12.97
CA HIS A 121 11.10 -6.30 11.63
C HIS A 121 9.88 -7.05 11.09
N LEU A 122 8.84 -6.30 10.70
CA LEU A 122 7.66 -6.89 10.10
C LEU A 122 7.77 -6.92 8.57
N ALA A 123 7.47 -8.08 7.97
CA ALA A 123 7.50 -8.28 6.51
C ALA A 123 6.55 -7.34 5.72
N ARG A 124 5.58 -6.74 6.42
CA ARG A 124 4.64 -5.75 5.86
C ARG A 124 5.28 -4.39 5.56
N TRP A 125 6.42 -4.05 6.17
CA TRP A 125 7.12 -2.77 5.93
C TRP A 125 7.93 -2.81 4.64
N ARG A 126 7.23 -2.92 3.51
CA ARG A 126 7.78 -3.01 2.17
C ARG A 126 7.17 -1.95 1.26
N PRO A 127 7.82 -1.61 0.13
CA PRO A 127 7.32 -0.59 -0.76
C PRO A 127 6.04 -1.09 -1.44
N LEU A 128 5.03 -0.23 -1.49
CA LEU A 128 3.79 -0.45 -2.20
C LEU A 128 4.01 -0.09 -3.67
N ARG A 129 3.56 -0.98 -4.56
CA ARG A 129 3.66 -0.79 -6.03
C ARG A 129 2.46 -0.01 -6.58
N TYR A 130 1.33 -0.11 -5.90
CA TYR A 130 0.13 0.63 -6.19
C TYR A 130 -0.33 1.28 -4.88
N LEU A 131 -1.20 2.28 -4.98
CA LEU A 131 -1.97 2.75 -3.84
C LEU A 131 -3.38 2.91 -4.39
N SER A 132 -4.17 1.84 -4.40
CA SER A 132 -5.53 1.88 -4.96
C SER A 132 -6.54 1.11 -4.13
N ILE A 133 -7.50 1.85 -3.56
CA ILE A 133 -8.74 1.34 -2.97
C ILE A 133 -9.56 0.53 -3.99
N GLY A 134 -9.45 0.86 -5.29
CA GLY A 134 -10.13 0.12 -6.36
C GLY A 134 -9.62 -1.31 -6.58
N HIS A 135 -8.56 -1.76 -5.91
CA HIS A 135 -8.10 -3.14 -6.05
C HIS A 135 -9.02 -4.13 -5.33
N ALA A 136 -9.58 -3.78 -4.17
CA ALA A 136 -10.54 -4.63 -3.47
C ALA A 136 -11.83 -4.81 -4.30
N GLU A 137 -12.41 -3.72 -4.81
CA GLU A 137 -13.60 -3.76 -5.66
C GLU A 137 -13.35 -4.44 -7.02
N PHE A 138 -12.18 -4.23 -7.63
CA PHE A 138 -11.81 -4.89 -8.88
C PHE A 138 -11.56 -6.39 -8.71
N VAL A 139 -11.03 -6.83 -7.56
CA VAL A 139 -10.87 -8.25 -7.24
C VAL A 139 -12.21 -8.90 -6.89
N GLU A 140 -13.11 -8.20 -6.19
CA GLU A 140 -14.47 -8.67 -5.95
C GLU A 140 -15.30 -8.76 -7.23
N GLN A 141 -15.20 -7.80 -8.16
CA GLN A 141 -15.87 -7.87 -9.46
C GLN A 141 -15.26 -8.93 -10.39
N GLY A 142 -13.94 -9.14 -10.34
CA GLY A 142 -13.25 -10.17 -11.13
C GLY A 142 -13.47 -11.62 -10.65
N LEU A 143 -13.89 -11.81 -9.39
CA LEU A 143 -14.28 -13.11 -8.80
C LEU A 143 -15.79 -13.27 -8.64
N GLY A 144 -16.55 -12.19 -8.79
CA GLY A 144 -17.97 -12.08 -8.47
C GLY A 144 -18.91 -11.99 -9.66
N ASP A 145 -18.48 -12.37 -10.87
CA ASP A 145 -19.40 -12.50 -12.01
C ASP A 145 -19.05 -13.66 -12.97
N GLU A 146 -19.04 -14.89 -12.46
CA GLU A 146 -19.26 -16.09 -13.30
C GLU A 146 -20.75 -16.48 -13.39
N THR A 147 -21.68 -15.59 -13.01
CA THR A 147 -23.12 -15.90 -13.08
C THR A 147 -23.97 -15.03 -13.99
N ASP A 148 -23.45 -13.96 -14.60
CA ASP A 148 -24.22 -13.20 -15.61
C ASP A 148 -23.56 -13.15 -17.00
N ALA A 149 -22.66 -14.10 -17.30
CA ALA A 149 -22.25 -14.38 -18.68
C ALA A 149 -23.21 -15.38 -19.37
N GLY A 150 -24.52 -15.13 -19.27
CA GLY A 150 -25.50 -15.61 -20.23
C GLY A 150 -25.38 -14.80 -21.52
N ILE A 151 -24.28 -15.03 -22.24
CA ILE A 151 -23.97 -14.38 -23.52
C ILE A 151 -25.16 -14.52 -24.47
N LEU A 152 -25.79 -13.37 -24.74
CA LEU A 152 -26.46 -13.06 -25.99
C LEU A 152 -25.56 -13.50 -27.15
N HIS A 153 -26.01 -14.49 -27.92
CA HIS A 153 -25.64 -14.58 -29.33
C HIS A 153 -26.90 -14.71 -30.18
N CYS A 154 -27.19 -13.63 -30.89
CA CYS A 154 -28.10 -13.58 -32.03
C CYS A 154 -27.77 -14.68 -33.04
N ALA A 155 -28.82 -15.32 -33.56
CA ALA A 155 -28.88 -15.64 -34.97
C ALA A 155 -30.08 -14.86 -35.54
N ASP A 156 -29.77 -14.11 -36.59
CA ASP A 156 -30.53 -13.05 -37.25
C ASP A 156 -31.71 -13.61 -38.10
N PRO A 157 -32.48 -12.77 -38.83
CA PRO A 157 -33.89 -12.96 -39.14
C PRO A 157 -34.09 -13.82 -40.39
N ASP A 158 -35.27 -14.42 -40.51
CA ASP A 158 -35.85 -14.72 -41.82
C ASP A 158 -37.39 -14.63 -41.77
N HIS A 159 -37.93 -13.92 -42.76
CA HIS A 159 -39.31 -13.97 -43.26
C HIS A 159 -39.82 -15.43 -43.37
N ASP A 160 -41.10 -15.77 -43.27
CA ASP A 160 -42.28 -15.20 -43.93
C ASP A 160 -43.56 -15.78 -43.27
N GLY A 161 -44.71 -15.19 -43.61
CA GLY A 161 -46.04 -15.62 -43.14
C GLY A 161 -46.66 -16.83 -43.84
#